data_AF-A0A832R6E9-F1
#
_entry.id   AF-A0A832R6E9-F1
#
_cell.length_a   1.000
_cell.length_b   1.000
_cell.length_c   1.000
_cell.angle_alpha   90.00
_cell.angle_beta   90.00
_cell.angle_gamma   90.00
#
_symmetry.space_group_name_H-M   'P 1'
#
loop_
_entity.id
_entity.type
_entity.pdbx_description
1 polymer ?
#
loop_
_entity_poly.entity_id
_entity_poly.type
_entity_poly.pdbx_seq_one_letter_code
_entity_poly.pdbx_strand_id
1 'polypeptide(L)'
;MRSHLLTVTALLCLSHTAHSQAPTSSGEEIFETTCASCHVELADSKIPDLDQLRSMNGNAILRTLTDGAMRLQGDMLSAGQRLAVSEYLGGRIIEQPINFSRGLCENLPPVTRPAAEHIWSGWGNDEGNTRFVSETGGLDRSNVGQLKLKWAFGIPEVTSVRAQPAVYGDRLFIGSMSGAVFAINAESGCSYWSFETEGGVRSAISVAEIEHEGETRTAVFFNDQRAMAYAVDAETGEQIWATKVDDHPSAIATAALKYHDGRLYVPMSGLPEEAL
;
A
#
# COMPACT_ATOMS: atom_id res chain seq x y z
N MET A 1 -76.78 21.00 -39.89
CA MET A 1 -76.12 19.69 -40.05
C MET A 1 -74.72 19.76 -39.46
N ARG A 2 -74.50 18.96 -38.41
CA ARG A 2 -73.23 18.46 -37.83
C ARG A 2 -72.21 19.47 -37.28
N SER A 3 -72.31 19.68 -35.96
CA SER A 3 -71.24 20.13 -35.06
C SER A 3 -70.35 18.93 -34.71
N HIS A 4 -69.03 19.08 -34.81
CA HIS A 4 -68.06 18.05 -34.42
C HIS A 4 -67.40 18.44 -33.09
N LEU A 5 -67.74 17.73 -32.02
CA LEU A 5 -67.02 17.75 -30.74
C LEU A 5 -65.70 16.97 -30.91
N LEU A 6 -64.58 17.61 -30.60
CA LEU A 6 -63.27 16.97 -30.44
C LEU A 6 -63.10 16.57 -28.97
N THR A 7 -63.17 15.27 -28.68
CA THR A 7 -62.88 14.68 -27.37
C THR A 7 -61.37 14.48 -27.23
N VAL A 8 -60.75 15.19 -26.29
CA VAL A 8 -59.33 15.02 -25.94
C VAL A 8 -59.23 13.88 -24.92
N THR A 9 -58.68 12.74 -25.34
CA THR A 9 -58.40 11.59 -24.45
C THR A 9 -57.01 11.77 -23.83
N ALA A 10 -56.94 11.99 -22.52
CA ALA A 10 -55.69 12.06 -21.78
C ALA A 10 -55.10 10.64 -21.60
N LEU A 11 -53.94 10.40 -22.22
CA LEU A 11 -53.17 9.16 -22.06
C LEU A 11 -52.32 9.28 -20.77
N LEU A 12 -52.71 8.57 -19.70
CA LEU A 12 -51.86 8.40 -18.52
C LEU A 12 -50.73 7.40 -18.84
N CYS A 13 -49.51 7.89 -19.04
CA CYS A 13 -48.31 7.06 -19.06
C CYS A 13 -47.93 6.67 -17.63
N LEU A 14 -48.17 5.41 -17.25
CA LEU A 14 -47.62 4.80 -16.05
C LEU A 14 -46.15 4.45 -16.28
N SER A 15 -45.25 5.30 -15.81
CA SER A 15 -43.81 5.05 -15.73
C SER A 15 -43.53 3.87 -14.81
N HIS A 16 -43.30 2.70 -15.40
CA HIS A 16 -42.74 1.56 -14.69
C HIS A 16 -41.25 1.83 -14.47
N THR A 17 -40.86 2.11 -13.23
CA THR A 17 -39.45 2.05 -12.82
C THR A 17 -39.02 0.60 -12.79
N ALA A 18 -38.49 0.11 -13.90
CA ALA A 18 -37.76 -1.15 -13.94
C ALA A 18 -36.50 -0.99 -13.07
N HIS A 19 -36.56 -1.46 -11.82
CA HIS A 19 -35.37 -1.71 -11.03
C HIS A 19 -34.64 -2.89 -11.66
N SER A 20 -33.58 -2.60 -12.41
CA SER A 20 -32.59 -3.61 -12.77
C SER A 20 -31.83 -4.00 -11.49
N GLN A 21 -32.26 -5.07 -10.82
CA GLN A 21 -31.37 -5.80 -9.92
C GLN A 21 -30.47 -6.67 -10.80
N ALA A 22 -29.22 -6.25 -10.99
CA ALA A 22 -28.21 -7.17 -11.49
C ALA A 22 -28.09 -8.34 -10.50
N PRO A 23 -28.03 -9.60 -10.94
CA PRO A 23 -27.74 -10.70 -10.04
C PRO A 23 -26.29 -10.54 -9.58
N THR A 24 -26.09 -10.03 -8.37
CA THR A 24 -24.81 -10.17 -7.67
C THR A 24 -24.66 -11.64 -7.33
N SER A 25 -23.86 -12.37 -8.11
CA SER A 25 -23.47 -13.75 -7.79
C SER A 25 -22.93 -13.82 -6.36
N SER A 26 -23.20 -14.92 -5.66
CA SER A 26 -22.74 -15.07 -4.28
C SER A 26 -21.21 -15.18 -4.23
N GLY A 27 -20.61 -14.86 -3.08
CA GLY A 27 -19.16 -15.03 -2.89
C GLY A 27 -18.69 -16.48 -3.12
N GLU A 28 -19.53 -17.45 -2.76
CA GLU A 28 -19.31 -18.87 -3.01
C GLU A 28 -19.31 -19.20 -4.51
N GLU A 29 -20.32 -18.74 -5.24
CA GLU A 29 -20.42 -18.95 -6.69
C GLU A 29 -19.24 -18.32 -7.44
N ILE A 30 -18.81 -17.13 -7.03
CA ILE A 30 -17.61 -16.47 -7.58
C ILE A 30 -16.37 -17.31 -7.30
N PHE A 31 -16.20 -17.82 -6.08
CA PHE A 31 -15.06 -18.66 -5.72
C PHE A 31 -15.01 -19.94 -6.56
N GLU A 32 -16.13 -20.66 -6.65
CA GLU A 32 -16.24 -21.91 -7.41
C GLU A 32 -15.90 -21.71 -8.89
N THR A 33 -16.41 -20.63 -9.50
CA THR A 33 -16.27 -20.38 -10.94
C THR A 33 -14.95 -19.72 -11.33
N THR A 34 -14.33 -18.96 -10.43
CA THR A 34 -13.16 -18.12 -10.77
C THR A 34 -11.88 -18.55 -10.06
N CYS A 35 -11.97 -19.13 -8.86
CA CYS A 35 -10.83 -19.33 -7.97
C CYS A 35 -10.50 -20.80 -7.70
N ALA A 36 -11.50 -21.68 -7.69
CA ALA A 36 -11.36 -23.07 -7.22
C ALA A 36 -10.40 -23.92 -8.05
N SER A 37 -10.32 -23.69 -9.37
CA SER A 37 -9.36 -24.41 -10.23
C SER A 37 -7.91 -24.25 -9.75
N CYS A 38 -7.54 -23.09 -9.20
CA CYS A 38 -6.20 -22.86 -8.65
C CYS A 38 -6.12 -23.24 -7.17
N HIS A 39 -7.08 -22.81 -6.36
CA HIS A 39 -7.00 -22.90 -4.89
C HIS A 39 -7.55 -24.20 -4.29
N VAL A 40 -8.10 -25.09 -5.13
CA VAL A 40 -8.59 -26.42 -4.73
C VAL A 40 -7.95 -27.51 -5.59
N GLU A 41 -7.97 -27.36 -6.93
CA GLU A 41 -7.52 -28.43 -7.83
C GLU A 41 -6.00 -28.44 -8.06
N LEU A 42 -5.35 -27.27 -8.03
CA LEU A 42 -3.92 -27.09 -8.27
C LEU A 42 -3.14 -26.62 -7.03
N ALA A 43 -3.76 -26.66 -5.85
CA ALA A 43 -3.13 -26.16 -4.62
C ALA A 43 -1.79 -26.88 -4.37
N ASP A 44 -0.73 -26.11 -4.16
CA ASP A 44 0.62 -26.60 -3.92
C ASP A 44 1.34 -25.72 -2.87
N SER A 45 2.64 -25.93 -2.67
CA SER A 45 3.40 -25.13 -1.68
C SER A 45 3.43 -23.61 -1.94
N LYS A 46 3.09 -23.16 -3.14
CA LYS A 46 3.13 -21.75 -3.56
C LYS A 46 1.73 -21.14 -3.76
N ILE A 47 0.71 -21.96 -3.98
CA ILE A 47 -0.70 -21.54 -4.09
C ILE A 47 -1.45 -21.92 -2.82
N PRO A 48 -1.98 -20.95 -2.06
CA PRO A 48 -2.68 -21.27 -0.82
C PRO A 48 -3.94 -22.08 -1.10
N ASP A 49 -4.14 -23.16 -0.35
CA ASP A 49 -5.35 -23.96 -0.40
C ASP A 49 -6.54 -23.27 0.28
N LEU A 50 -7.73 -23.86 0.15
CA LEU A 50 -8.95 -23.30 0.72
C LEU A 50 -8.90 -23.11 2.25
N ASP A 51 -8.24 -24.00 2.99
CA ASP A 51 -8.15 -23.88 4.45
C ASP A 51 -7.21 -22.75 4.85
N GLN A 52 -6.11 -22.58 4.11
CA GLN A 52 -5.20 -21.43 4.27
C GLN A 52 -5.89 -20.11 3.93
N LEU A 53 -6.68 -20.06 2.85
CA LEU A 53 -7.48 -18.87 2.53
C LEU A 53 -8.49 -18.55 3.64
N ARG A 54 -9.16 -19.56 4.19
CA ARG A 54 -10.12 -19.38 5.31
C ARG A 54 -9.47 -19.00 6.63
N SER A 55 -8.17 -19.21 6.77
CA SER A 55 -7.40 -18.72 7.92
C SER A 55 -7.08 -17.22 7.85
N MET A 56 -7.23 -16.61 6.67
CA MET A 56 -7.09 -15.17 6.47
C MET A 56 -8.38 -14.43 6.84
N ASN A 57 -8.28 -13.16 7.23
CA ASN A 57 -9.46 -12.32 7.38
C ASN A 57 -9.90 -11.73 6.03
N GLY A 58 -11.18 -11.38 5.90
CA GLY A 58 -11.75 -10.84 4.67
C GLY A 58 -10.99 -9.63 4.14
N ASN A 59 -10.61 -8.68 5.01
CA ASN A 59 -9.90 -7.46 4.59
C ASN A 59 -8.56 -7.80 3.90
N ALA A 60 -7.84 -8.81 4.39
CA ALA A 60 -6.59 -9.28 3.80
C ALA A 60 -6.82 -9.93 2.42
N ILE A 61 -7.90 -10.70 2.25
CA ILE A 61 -8.26 -11.30 0.96
C ILE A 61 -8.65 -10.20 -0.04
N LEU A 62 -9.48 -9.24 0.37
CA LEU A 62 -9.90 -8.12 -0.48
C LEU A 62 -8.71 -7.30 -0.97
N ARG A 63 -7.75 -7.00 -0.08
CA ARG A 63 -6.49 -6.33 -0.46
C ARG A 63 -5.67 -7.17 -1.44
N THR A 64 -5.63 -8.49 -1.24
CA THR A 64 -4.89 -9.40 -2.13
C THR A 64 -5.45 -9.37 -3.56
N LEU A 65 -6.78 -9.26 -3.69
CA LEU A 65 -7.48 -9.13 -4.97
C LEU A 65 -7.40 -7.71 -5.57
N THR A 66 -7.14 -6.68 -4.76
CA THR A 66 -7.18 -5.29 -5.23
C THR A 66 -5.78 -4.77 -5.59
N ASP A 67 -4.78 -5.06 -4.77
CA ASP A 67 -3.41 -4.52 -4.93
C ASP A 67 -2.32 -5.59 -4.74
N GLY A 68 -2.70 -6.79 -4.31
CA GLY A 68 -1.77 -7.85 -3.98
C GLY A 68 -1.46 -8.82 -5.12
N ALA A 69 -1.03 -10.03 -4.74
CA ALA A 69 -0.56 -11.04 -5.68
C ALA A 69 -1.64 -11.53 -6.66
N MET A 70 -2.92 -11.41 -6.29
CA MET A 70 -4.05 -11.82 -7.13
C MET A 70 -4.76 -10.63 -7.79
N ARG A 71 -4.09 -9.47 -7.91
CA ARG A 71 -4.68 -8.27 -8.52
C ARG A 71 -5.24 -8.54 -9.91
N LEU A 72 -4.48 -9.22 -10.78
CA LEU A 72 -4.92 -9.47 -12.16
C LEU A 72 -6.21 -10.29 -12.22
N GLN A 73 -6.36 -11.27 -11.33
CA GLN A 73 -7.60 -12.04 -11.19
C GLN A 73 -8.71 -11.20 -10.57
N GLY A 74 -8.39 -10.37 -9.59
CA GLY A 74 -9.33 -9.43 -8.99
C GLY A 74 -9.81 -8.33 -9.93
N ASP A 75 -9.00 -7.91 -10.91
CA ASP A 75 -9.36 -6.91 -11.93
C ASP A 75 -10.44 -7.43 -12.89
N MET A 76 -10.56 -8.77 -13.03
CA MET A 76 -11.66 -9.39 -13.78
C MET A 76 -13.00 -9.34 -13.03
N LEU A 77 -12.98 -9.01 -11.73
CA LEU A 77 -14.15 -8.92 -10.88
C LEU A 77 -14.55 -7.45 -10.67
N SER A 78 -15.85 -7.18 -10.56
CA SER A 78 -16.32 -5.89 -10.05
C SER A 78 -15.95 -5.71 -8.58
N ALA A 79 -15.96 -4.45 -8.08
CA ALA A 79 -15.69 -4.16 -6.67
C ALA A 79 -16.63 -4.95 -5.72
N GLY A 80 -17.92 -5.08 -6.08
CA GLY A 80 -18.88 -5.87 -5.32
C GLY A 80 -18.60 -7.38 -5.35
N GLN A 81 -18.11 -7.91 -6.48
CA GLN A 81 -17.71 -9.32 -6.58
C GLN A 81 -16.44 -9.61 -5.76
N ARG A 82 -15.44 -8.72 -5.80
CA ARG A 82 -14.25 -8.83 -4.93
C ARG A 82 -14.64 -8.83 -3.46
N LEU A 83 -15.56 -7.96 -3.07
CA LEU A 83 -16.09 -7.90 -1.70
C LEU A 83 -16.76 -9.23 -1.32
N ALA A 84 -17.69 -9.72 -2.14
CA ALA A 84 -18.46 -10.93 -1.88
C ALA A 84 -17.58 -12.17 -1.69
N VAL A 85 -16.61 -12.41 -2.58
CA VAL A 85 -15.69 -13.56 -2.46
C VAL A 85 -14.77 -13.43 -1.24
N SER A 86 -14.36 -12.21 -0.88
CA SER A 86 -13.53 -11.96 0.29
C SER A 86 -14.28 -12.24 1.59
N GLU A 87 -15.56 -11.87 1.66
CA GLU A 87 -16.42 -12.16 2.81
C GLU A 87 -16.73 -13.65 2.95
N TYR A 88 -16.95 -14.34 1.83
CA TYR A 88 -17.17 -15.78 1.81
C TYR A 88 -15.98 -16.55 2.39
N LEU A 89 -14.76 -16.18 2.00
CA LEU A 89 -13.54 -16.87 2.42
C LEU A 89 -13.08 -16.47 3.83
N GLY A 90 -12.95 -15.16 4.09
CA GLY A 90 -12.27 -14.63 5.27
C GLY A 90 -13.20 -14.01 6.32
N GLY A 91 -14.52 -14.16 6.13
CA GLY A 91 -15.53 -13.54 6.98
C GLY A 91 -15.72 -12.04 6.71
N ARG A 92 -16.65 -11.44 7.47
CA ARG A 92 -17.15 -10.08 7.28
C ARG A 92 -16.03 -9.04 7.06
N ILE A 93 -16.17 -8.24 6.02
CA ILE A 93 -15.30 -7.07 5.79
C ILE A 93 -15.69 -5.99 6.79
N ILE A 94 -14.70 -5.50 7.52
CA ILE A 94 -14.86 -4.35 8.38
C ILE A 94 -14.33 -3.16 7.59
N GLU A 95 -15.22 -2.42 6.94
CA GLU A 95 -14.90 -1.09 6.42
C GLU A 95 -14.81 -0.14 7.60
N GLN A 96 -13.65 -0.09 8.25
CA GLN A 96 -13.27 1.08 9.02
C GLN A 96 -12.25 1.85 8.21
N PRO A 97 -12.47 3.17 7.97
CA PRO A 97 -11.42 3.99 7.39
C PRO A 97 -10.20 3.85 8.28
N ILE A 98 -9.08 3.45 7.68
CA ILE A 98 -7.86 3.27 8.42
C ILE A 98 -7.47 4.62 8.98
N ASN A 99 -7.54 4.74 10.31
CA ASN A 99 -7.20 5.99 10.96
C ASN A 99 -5.71 6.02 11.27
N PHE A 100 -4.95 6.63 10.37
CA PHE A 100 -3.51 6.85 10.53
C PHE A 100 -3.17 8.03 11.46
N SER A 101 -4.17 8.75 11.96
CA SER A 101 -4.02 9.85 12.93
C SER A 101 -3.99 9.38 14.39
N ARG A 102 -3.87 8.07 14.64
CA ARG A 102 -3.67 7.53 16.00
C ARG A 102 -2.19 7.45 16.34
N GLY A 103 -1.84 7.79 17.57
CA GLY A 103 -0.45 7.75 18.04
C GLY A 103 0.41 8.89 17.47
N LEU A 104 -0.20 10.01 17.10
CA LEU A 104 0.51 11.18 16.62
C LEU A 104 1.41 11.78 17.71
N CYS A 105 2.56 12.30 17.30
CA CYS A 105 3.39 13.14 18.15
C CYS A 105 2.68 14.48 18.42
N GLU A 106 2.94 15.07 19.60
CA GLU A 106 2.33 16.36 19.99
C GLU A 106 2.85 17.53 19.16
N ASN A 107 4.08 17.43 18.66
CA ASN A 107 4.76 18.47 17.92
C ASN A 107 5.42 17.91 16.67
N LEU A 108 5.64 18.78 15.68
CA LEU A 108 6.35 18.49 14.44
C LEU A 108 7.64 19.31 14.38
N PRO A 109 8.76 18.84 14.96
CA PRO A 109 10.03 19.55 14.89
C PRO A 109 10.65 19.44 13.48
N PRO A 110 11.47 20.42 13.05
CA PRO A 110 12.14 20.33 11.76
C PRO A 110 13.00 19.08 11.62
N VAL A 111 13.09 18.55 10.39
CA VAL A 111 13.97 17.40 10.10
C VAL A 111 15.41 17.85 10.24
N THR A 112 16.19 17.13 11.04
CA THR A 112 17.62 17.42 11.21
C THR A 112 18.46 16.54 10.29
N ARG A 113 19.42 17.16 9.60
CA ARG A 113 20.43 16.42 8.84
C ARG A 113 21.28 15.58 9.81
N PRO A 114 21.41 14.26 9.60
CA PRO A 114 22.28 13.43 10.42
C PRO A 114 23.73 13.93 10.36
N ALA A 115 24.38 14.02 11.52
CA ALA A 115 25.81 14.34 11.61
C ALA A 115 26.72 13.14 11.29
N ALA A 116 26.15 11.94 11.16
CA ALA A 116 26.90 10.69 11.03
C ALA A 116 27.39 10.46 9.59
N GLU A 117 28.60 9.89 9.46
CA GLU A 117 29.15 9.43 8.17
C GLU A 117 28.34 8.27 7.57
N HIS A 118 27.67 7.48 8.42
CA HIS A 118 26.83 6.35 8.01
C HIS A 118 25.37 6.67 8.30
N ILE A 119 24.58 6.85 7.24
CA ILE A 119 23.18 7.24 7.33
C ILE A 119 22.34 6.10 6.74
N TRP A 120 21.42 5.56 7.53
CA TRP A 120 20.47 4.55 7.07
C TRP A 120 19.32 5.18 6.27
N SER A 121 19.62 6.14 5.39
CA SER A 121 18.63 6.88 4.62
C SER A 121 18.04 6.06 3.48
N GLY A 122 18.50 4.83 3.25
CA GLY A 122 17.94 3.97 2.23
C GLY A 122 18.37 2.52 2.32
N TRP A 123 18.52 1.87 1.16
CA TRP A 123 18.96 0.48 1.09
C TRP A 123 20.45 0.37 1.47
N GLY A 124 20.72 0.14 2.75
CA GLY A 124 22.08 0.15 3.29
C GLY A 124 22.45 1.51 3.89
N ASN A 125 23.63 1.60 4.49
CA ASN A 125 24.09 2.80 5.20
C ASN A 125 25.12 3.65 4.42
N ASP A 126 25.43 3.27 3.19
CA ASP A 126 26.33 3.97 2.26
C ASP A 126 25.95 3.70 0.79
N GLU A 127 26.70 4.29 -0.16
CA GLU A 127 26.53 4.09 -1.60
C GLU A 127 26.83 2.65 -2.05
N GLY A 128 27.70 1.94 -1.31
CA GLY A 128 28.02 0.52 -1.52
C GLY A 128 26.91 -0.44 -1.07
N ASN A 129 25.83 0.08 -0.47
CA ASN A 129 24.78 -0.69 0.19
C ASN A 129 25.29 -1.56 1.34
N THR A 130 26.31 -1.09 2.05
CA THR A 130 26.86 -1.77 3.22
C THR A 130 25.73 -1.94 4.26
N ARG A 131 25.74 -3.09 4.94
CA ARG A 131 24.80 -3.42 6.02
C ARG A 131 25.54 -3.63 7.34
N PHE A 132 26.65 -2.93 7.47
CA PHE A 132 27.60 -3.05 8.56
C PHE A 132 28.04 -1.65 8.99
N VAL A 133 28.10 -1.45 10.29
CA VAL A 133 28.62 -0.24 10.91
C VAL A 133 29.76 -0.69 11.82
N SER A 134 31.00 -0.25 11.53
CA SER A 134 32.14 -0.51 12.42
C SER A 134 32.13 0.46 13.61
N GLU A 135 32.44 -0.05 14.80
CA GLU A 135 32.76 0.65 16.07
C GLU A 135 31.78 1.74 16.59
N THR A 136 30.80 2.19 15.82
CA THR A 136 29.86 3.28 16.18
C THR A 136 28.42 2.82 16.41
N GLY A 137 28.13 1.53 16.22
CA GLY A 137 26.77 0.97 16.38
C GLY A 137 26.29 0.84 17.82
N GLY A 138 27.18 1.03 18.81
CA GLY A 138 26.83 1.00 20.25
C GLY A 138 26.34 -0.34 20.78
N LEU A 139 26.34 -1.41 19.97
CA LEU A 139 25.89 -2.75 20.34
C LEU A 139 27.04 -3.75 20.21
N ASP A 140 27.25 -4.56 21.25
CA ASP A 140 28.26 -5.60 21.30
C ASP A 140 27.77 -6.82 22.11
N ARG A 141 28.62 -7.84 22.24
CA ARG A 141 28.29 -9.07 22.98
C ARG A 141 28.00 -8.82 24.46
N SER A 142 28.53 -7.75 25.05
CA SER A 142 28.36 -7.43 26.47
C SER A 142 27.01 -6.77 26.77
N ASN A 143 26.44 -6.03 25.81
CA ASN A 143 25.21 -5.26 26.01
C ASN A 143 23.98 -5.79 25.27
N VAL A 144 24.15 -6.60 24.21
CA VAL A 144 23.01 -7.10 23.41
C VAL A 144 21.99 -7.91 24.23
N GLY A 145 22.45 -8.63 25.25
CA GLY A 145 21.59 -9.40 26.16
C GLY A 145 20.79 -8.54 27.16
N GLN A 146 21.08 -7.24 27.24
CA GLN A 146 20.44 -6.29 28.14
C GLN A 146 19.35 -5.46 27.44
N LEU A 147 19.18 -5.64 26.13
CA LEU A 147 18.20 -4.91 25.34
C LEU A 147 16.78 -5.28 25.78
N LYS A 148 15.91 -4.27 25.79
CA LYS A 148 14.47 -4.40 26.06
C LYS A 148 13.68 -3.65 24.99
N LEU A 149 12.46 -4.08 24.75
CA LEU A 149 11.53 -3.38 23.86
C LEU A 149 11.34 -1.93 24.37
N LYS A 150 11.66 -0.94 23.52
CA LYS A 150 11.47 0.48 23.84
C LYS A 150 10.04 0.92 23.55
N TRP A 151 9.55 0.60 22.35
CA TRP A 151 8.20 0.89 21.88
C TRP A 151 7.81 -0.11 20.80
N ALA A 152 6.51 -0.23 20.52
CA ALA A 152 5.97 -1.02 19.42
C ALA A 152 4.99 -0.14 18.62
N PHE A 153 5.12 -0.17 17.30
CA PHE A 153 4.25 0.56 16.38
C PHE A 153 3.40 -0.44 15.59
N GLY A 154 2.08 -0.36 15.77
CA GLY A 154 1.13 -1.22 15.07
C GLY A 154 0.64 -0.55 13.80
N ILE A 155 0.90 -1.18 12.64
CA ILE A 155 0.32 -0.74 11.38
C ILE A 155 -1.05 -1.43 11.23
N PRO A 156 -2.14 -0.67 11.09
CA PRO A 156 -3.47 -1.25 10.95
C PRO A 156 -3.60 -2.06 9.65
N GLU A 157 -4.35 -3.17 9.73
CA GLU A 157 -4.77 -3.99 8.59
C GLU A 157 -3.64 -4.54 7.68
N VAL A 158 -2.44 -4.72 8.21
CA VAL A 158 -1.36 -5.42 7.51
C VAL A 158 -0.90 -6.66 8.26
N THR A 159 -0.61 -7.71 7.51
CA THR A 159 -0.03 -8.97 8.03
C THR A 159 1.44 -9.13 7.66
N SER A 160 1.99 -8.20 6.87
CA SER A 160 3.36 -8.25 6.38
C SER A 160 3.89 -6.83 6.12
N VAL A 161 5.02 -6.50 6.73
CA VAL A 161 5.79 -5.27 6.46
C VAL A 161 7.09 -5.70 5.79
N ARG A 162 7.22 -5.42 4.49
CA ARG A 162 8.39 -5.82 3.67
C ARG A 162 9.28 -4.66 3.26
N ALA A 163 8.78 -3.42 3.38
CA ALA A 163 9.56 -2.24 3.10
C ALA A 163 10.72 -2.13 4.12
N GLN A 164 11.95 -2.06 3.62
CA GLN A 164 13.08 -1.71 4.47
C GLN A 164 12.89 -0.27 4.95
N PRO A 165 12.94 -0.01 6.27
CA PRO A 165 12.80 1.33 6.80
C PRO A 165 14.04 2.18 6.47
N ALA A 166 13.85 3.50 6.46
CA ALA A 166 14.94 4.47 6.42
C ALA A 166 14.97 5.31 7.70
N VAL A 167 16.16 5.66 8.18
CA VAL A 167 16.36 6.56 9.31
C VAL A 167 17.11 7.80 8.83
N TYR A 168 16.53 8.97 9.09
CA TYR A 168 17.15 10.28 8.80
C TYR A 168 16.85 11.25 9.94
N GLY A 169 17.90 11.67 10.65
CA GLY A 169 17.80 12.47 11.85
C GLY A 169 17.17 11.67 13.00
N ASP A 170 16.12 12.21 13.59
CA ASP A 170 15.30 11.57 14.63
C ASP A 170 14.11 10.77 14.04
N ARG A 171 14.00 10.69 12.72
CA ARG A 171 12.83 10.12 12.03
C ARG A 171 13.13 8.76 11.43
N LEU A 172 12.21 7.83 11.67
CA LEU A 172 12.11 6.52 11.05
C LEU A 172 10.96 6.56 10.02
N PHE A 173 11.27 6.29 8.77
CA PHE A 173 10.29 6.22 7.69
C PHE A 173 10.00 4.77 7.33
N ILE A 174 8.73 4.39 7.33
CA ILE A 174 8.29 3.03 7.01
C ILE A 174 7.15 3.04 6.01
N GLY A 175 7.22 2.14 5.01
CA GLY A 175 6.12 1.85 4.09
C GLY A 175 5.43 0.54 4.48
N SER A 176 4.21 0.37 4.00
CA SER A 176 3.42 -0.83 4.29
C SER A 176 2.57 -1.29 3.10
N MET A 177 2.23 -2.57 3.12
CA MET A 177 1.37 -3.19 2.12
C MET A 177 -0.07 -2.66 2.13
N SER A 178 -0.48 -1.89 3.15
CA SER A 178 -1.78 -1.19 3.13
C SER A 178 -1.78 0.06 2.26
N GLY A 179 -0.63 0.47 1.72
CA GLY A 179 -0.45 1.73 1.01
C GLY A 179 -0.15 2.91 1.93
N ALA A 180 0.20 2.65 3.19
CA ALA A 180 0.57 3.72 4.12
C ALA A 180 2.08 3.86 4.23
N VAL A 181 2.55 5.11 4.21
CA VAL A 181 3.91 5.51 4.59
C VAL A 181 3.83 6.38 5.83
N PHE A 182 4.69 6.14 6.81
CA PHE A 182 4.73 6.90 8.06
C PHE A 182 6.10 7.52 8.28
N ALA A 183 6.12 8.72 8.86
CA ALA A 183 7.27 9.21 9.60
C ALA A 183 7.04 9.02 11.09
N ILE A 184 7.96 8.36 11.76
CA ILE A 184 7.88 7.99 13.17
C ILE A 184 9.05 8.60 13.92
N ASN A 185 8.80 9.16 15.09
CA ASN A 185 9.86 9.55 16.01
C ASN A 185 10.58 8.29 16.50
N ALA A 186 11.88 8.16 16.18
CA ALA A 186 12.66 6.96 16.52
C ALA A 186 12.85 6.77 18.05
N GLU A 187 12.76 7.85 18.82
CA GLU A 187 12.91 7.85 20.28
C GLU A 187 11.64 7.30 20.97
N SER A 188 10.47 7.81 20.59
CA SER A 188 9.19 7.57 21.28
C SER A 188 8.26 6.58 20.58
N GLY A 189 8.40 6.40 19.27
CA GLY A 189 7.50 5.57 18.44
C GLY A 189 6.18 6.25 18.07
N CYS A 190 5.96 7.53 18.41
CA CYS A 190 4.80 8.27 17.90
C CYS A 190 5.00 8.63 16.42
N SER A 191 3.93 8.72 15.65
CA SER A 191 3.98 9.14 14.24
C SER A 191 3.91 10.66 14.11
N TYR A 192 4.79 11.26 13.34
CA TYR A 192 4.71 12.67 12.96
C TYR A 192 3.61 12.89 11.91
N TRP A 193 3.57 12.03 10.90
CA TRP A 193 2.60 12.08 9.81
C TRP A 193 2.44 10.71 9.15
N SER A 194 1.40 10.59 8.34
CA SER A 194 1.14 9.46 7.47
C SER A 194 0.76 9.94 6.06
N PHE A 195 1.16 9.18 5.05
CA PHE A 195 0.84 9.42 3.65
C PHE A 195 0.21 8.16 3.04
N GLU A 196 -0.84 8.32 2.26
CA GLU A 196 -1.57 7.22 1.60
C GLU A 196 -1.23 7.18 0.10
N THR A 197 -0.87 6.00 -0.39
CA THR A 197 -0.63 5.69 -1.79
C THR A 197 -1.79 4.91 -2.40
N GLU A 198 -1.78 4.78 -3.73
CA GLU A 198 -2.84 4.03 -4.43
C GLU A 198 -2.65 2.51 -4.35
N GLY A 199 -1.43 2.02 -4.14
CA GLY A 199 -1.12 0.61 -3.93
C GLY A 199 -0.23 0.36 -2.72
N GLY A 200 0.03 -0.91 -2.41
CA GLY A 200 0.92 -1.28 -1.30
C GLY A 200 2.36 -0.80 -1.50
N VAL A 201 3.00 -0.29 -0.44
CA VAL A 201 4.41 0.11 -0.44
C VAL A 201 5.27 -1.03 0.07
N ARG A 202 5.95 -1.70 -0.87
CA ARG A 202 6.84 -2.83 -0.59
C ARG A 202 8.33 -2.46 -0.71
N SER A 203 8.66 -1.47 -1.52
CA SER A 203 10.05 -1.06 -1.76
C SER A 203 10.67 -0.48 -0.50
N ALA A 204 12.00 -0.43 -0.47
CA ALA A 204 12.68 0.36 0.54
C ALA A 204 12.38 1.84 0.35
N ILE A 205 12.36 2.56 1.47
CA ILE A 205 12.31 4.01 1.48
C ILE A 205 13.72 4.54 1.20
N SER A 206 13.84 5.63 0.43
CA SER A 206 15.08 6.40 0.28
C SER A 206 14.84 7.85 0.72
N VAL A 207 15.80 8.45 1.43
CA VAL A 207 15.70 9.82 1.92
C VAL A 207 16.92 10.61 1.46
N ALA A 208 16.72 11.79 0.89
CA ALA A 208 17.81 12.67 0.49
C ALA A 208 17.39 14.14 0.48
N GLU A 209 18.37 15.03 0.58
CA GLU A 209 18.17 16.46 0.32
C GLU A 209 18.05 16.70 -1.18
N ILE A 210 17.06 17.51 -1.57
CA ILE A 210 16.83 17.94 -2.94
C ILE A 210 16.64 19.46 -3.00
N GLU A 211 16.98 20.04 -4.14
CA GLU A 211 16.55 21.39 -4.47
C GLU A 211 15.16 21.33 -5.10
N HIS A 212 14.19 21.99 -4.50
CA HIS A 212 12.83 22.08 -5.02
C HIS A 212 12.30 23.51 -4.86
N GLU A 213 11.86 24.12 -5.95
CA GLU A 213 11.34 25.50 -5.97
C GLU A 213 12.31 26.56 -5.42
N GLY A 214 13.62 26.30 -5.49
CA GLY A 214 14.66 27.22 -4.99
C GLY A 214 14.98 27.08 -3.51
N GLU A 215 14.44 26.05 -2.85
CA GLU A 215 14.70 25.72 -1.45
C GLU A 215 15.23 24.29 -1.34
N THR A 216 16.20 24.09 -0.44
CA THR A 216 16.64 22.74 -0.07
C THR A 216 15.57 22.09 0.81
N ARG A 217 15.01 20.96 0.37
CA ARG A 217 14.07 20.14 1.12
C ARG A 217 14.63 18.75 1.36
N THR A 218 14.25 18.11 2.47
CA THR A 218 14.52 16.67 2.65
C THR A 218 13.34 15.89 2.10
N ALA A 219 13.56 15.09 1.06
CA ALA A 219 12.52 14.31 0.40
C ALA A 219 12.62 12.83 0.78
N VAL A 220 11.47 12.20 0.95
CA VAL A 220 11.29 10.76 1.14
C VAL A 220 10.74 10.17 -0.15
N PHE A 221 11.49 9.26 -0.75
CA PHE A 221 11.18 8.58 -2.00
C PHE A 221 10.75 7.15 -1.74
N PHE A 222 9.68 6.74 -2.42
CA PHE A 222 9.16 5.38 -2.39
C PHE A 222 8.33 5.11 -3.64
N ASN A 223 7.95 3.84 -3.82
CA ASN A 223 7.06 3.43 -4.88
C ASN A 223 6.01 2.47 -4.33
N ASP A 224 4.92 2.31 -5.08
CA ASP A 224 3.87 1.35 -4.76
C ASP A 224 3.78 0.19 -5.77
N GLN A 225 2.88 -0.75 -5.49
CA GLN A 225 2.60 -1.89 -6.37
C GLN A 225 1.79 -1.54 -7.62
N ARG A 226 1.41 -0.29 -7.79
CA ARG A 226 0.77 0.24 -8.99
C ARG A 226 1.76 0.97 -9.90
N ALA A 227 3.06 0.75 -9.72
CA ALA A 227 4.10 1.41 -10.51
C ALA A 227 4.07 2.94 -10.40
N MET A 228 3.56 3.47 -9.28
CA MET A 228 3.69 4.88 -8.95
C MET A 228 4.95 5.10 -8.12
N ALA A 229 5.75 6.09 -8.49
CA ALA A 229 6.84 6.63 -7.67
C ALA A 229 6.38 7.96 -7.06
N TYR A 230 6.85 8.22 -5.84
CA TYR A 230 6.48 9.38 -5.05
C TYR A 230 7.72 10.05 -4.48
N ALA A 231 7.63 11.37 -4.30
CA ALA A 231 8.41 12.11 -3.33
C ALA A 231 7.47 12.88 -2.41
N VAL A 232 7.69 12.76 -1.11
CA VAL A 232 7.01 13.56 -0.09
C VAL A 232 8.04 14.29 0.75
N ASP A 233 7.63 15.41 1.33
CA ASP A 233 8.46 16.16 2.27
C ASP A 233 8.66 15.35 3.55
N ALA A 234 9.91 15.19 4.00
CA ALA A 234 10.25 14.40 5.18
C ALA A 234 9.72 15.01 6.48
N GLU A 235 9.54 16.33 6.51
CA GLU A 235 9.04 17.08 7.66
C GLU A 235 7.52 16.96 7.76
N THR A 236 6.80 17.28 6.70
CA THR A 236 5.34 17.43 6.72
C THR A 236 4.57 16.22 6.18
N GLY A 237 5.21 15.40 5.35
CA GLY A 237 4.55 14.33 4.60
C GLY A 237 3.78 14.84 3.37
N GLU A 238 3.87 16.13 3.06
CA GLU A 238 3.21 16.69 1.88
C GLU A 238 3.83 16.17 0.59
N GLN A 239 2.99 15.84 -0.39
CA GLN A 239 3.45 15.37 -1.68
C GLN A 239 4.21 16.47 -2.43
N ILE A 240 5.46 16.20 -2.77
CA ILE A 240 6.27 17.03 -3.66
C ILE A 240 5.91 16.69 -5.10
N TRP A 241 5.90 15.40 -5.44
CA TRP A 241 5.44 14.90 -6.74
C TRP A 241 5.02 13.42 -6.66
N ALA A 242 4.23 13.00 -7.65
CA ALA A 242 3.91 11.60 -7.92
C ALA A 242 4.02 11.34 -9.43
N THR A 243 4.48 10.16 -9.83
CA THR A 243 4.69 9.82 -11.25
C THR A 243 4.42 8.35 -11.50
N LYS A 244 3.62 8.06 -12.52
CA LYS A 244 3.45 6.71 -13.07
C LYS A 244 4.70 6.35 -13.85
N VAL A 245 5.42 5.32 -13.41
CA VAL A 245 6.72 4.92 -13.98
C VAL A 245 6.54 3.96 -15.16
N ASP A 246 5.50 3.13 -15.12
CA ASP A 246 5.18 2.16 -16.16
C ASP A 246 3.66 1.93 -16.23
N ASP A 247 3.10 2.04 -17.43
CA ASP A 247 1.67 1.86 -17.71
C ASP A 247 1.25 0.39 -17.87
N HIS A 248 2.21 -0.54 -17.94
CA HIS A 248 1.91 -1.94 -18.14
C HIS A 248 1.10 -2.51 -16.96
N PRO A 249 -0.02 -3.21 -17.20
CA PRO A 249 -0.89 -3.73 -16.13
C PRO A 249 -0.20 -4.68 -15.15
N SER A 250 0.88 -5.35 -15.57
CA SER A 250 1.69 -6.24 -14.72
C SER A 250 2.92 -5.57 -14.10
N ALA A 251 3.15 -4.28 -14.36
CA ALA A 251 4.28 -3.57 -13.78
C ALA A 251 4.10 -3.44 -12.26
N ILE A 252 5.14 -3.83 -11.54
CA ILE A 252 5.25 -3.75 -10.09
C ILE A 252 6.65 -3.26 -9.73
N ALA A 253 6.75 -2.48 -8.67
CA ALA A 253 8.03 -1.98 -8.19
C ALA A 253 8.36 -2.63 -6.85
N THR A 254 9.34 -3.55 -6.87
CA THR A 254 9.71 -4.37 -5.71
C THR A 254 11.07 -4.04 -5.12
N ALA A 255 11.94 -3.39 -5.90
CA ALA A 255 13.31 -3.06 -5.49
C ALA A 255 13.39 -1.65 -4.90
N ALA A 256 14.46 -1.39 -4.16
CA ALA A 256 14.69 -0.09 -3.53
C ALA A 256 14.97 1.00 -4.57
N LEU A 257 14.34 2.15 -4.40
CA LEU A 257 14.73 3.35 -5.14
C LEU A 257 16.08 3.84 -4.61
N LYS A 258 16.87 4.44 -5.50
CA LYS A 258 18.14 5.07 -5.12
C LYS A 258 18.20 6.48 -5.62
N TYR A 259 18.42 7.41 -4.72
CA TYR A 259 18.74 8.78 -5.07
C TYR A 259 20.26 8.96 -5.12
N HIS A 260 20.77 9.59 -6.18
CA HIS A 260 22.17 9.95 -6.32
C HIS A 260 22.29 11.15 -7.28
N ASP A 261 23.00 12.20 -6.86
CA ASP A 261 23.32 13.40 -7.67
C ASP A 261 22.14 13.99 -8.45
N GLY A 262 21.03 14.29 -7.76
CA GLY A 262 19.85 14.88 -8.40
C GLY A 262 19.00 13.91 -9.21
N ARG A 263 19.32 12.62 -9.22
CA ARG A 263 18.59 11.59 -9.97
C ARG A 263 18.05 10.51 -9.06
N LEU A 264 16.78 10.15 -9.28
CA LEU A 264 16.15 9.01 -8.64
C LEU A 264 16.08 7.84 -9.63
N TYR A 265 16.68 6.73 -9.26
CA TYR A 265 16.63 5.47 -10.00
C TYR A 265 15.48 4.63 -9.44
N VAL A 266 14.47 4.38 -10.28
CA VAL A 266 13.26 3.64 -9.90
C VAL A 266 13.26 2.28 -10.61
N PRO A 267 13.56 1.18 -9.89
CA PRO A 267 13.57 -0.14 -10.50
C PRO A 267 12.14 -0.69 -10.68
N MET A 268 11.84 -1.12 -11.90
CA MET A 268 10.58 -1.75 -12.26
C MET A 268 10.77 -3.24 -12.55
N SER A 269 9.73 -4.02 -12.27
CA SER A 269 9.64 -5.44 -12.62
C SER A 269 8.24 -5.75 -13.15
N GLY A 270 8.11 -6.82 -13.93
CA GLY A 270 6.82 -7.36 -14.34
C GLY A 270 6.53 -8.66 -13.59
N LEU A 271 5.26 -9.05 -13.56
CA LEU A 271 4.92 -10.45 -13.32
C LEU A 271 5.43 -11.29 -14.52
N PRO A 272 6.12 -12.43 -14.29
CA PRO A 272 6.56 -13.30 -15.37
C PRO A 272 5.35 -13.86 -16.14
N GLU A 273 5.51 -14.18 -17.43
CA GLU A 273 4.44 -14.75 -18.28
C GLU A 273 3.83 -16.04 -17.68
N GLU A 274 4.59 -16.77 -16.85
CA GLU A 274 4.12 -17.98 -16.15
C GLU A 274 3.12 -17.69 -15.01
N ALA A 275 2.92 -16.42 -14.64
CA ALA A 275 1.96 -15.98 -13.62
C ALA A 275 0.65 -15.43 -14.20
N LEU A 276 0.49 -15.47 -15.54
CA LEU A 276 -0.73 -15.13 -16.28
C LEU A 276 -1.49 -16.40 -16.67
#